data_AF-A0A2H0DSX5-F1
#
_entry.id   AF-A0A2H0DSX5-F1
#
_cell.length_a   1.000
_cell.length_b   1.000
_cell.length_c   1.000
_cell.angle_alpha   90.00
_cell.angle_beta   90.00
_cell.angle_gamma   90.00
#
_symmetry.space_group_name_H-M   'P 1'
#
loop_
_entity.id
_entity.type
_entity.pdbx_description
1 polymer ?
#
loop_
_entity_poly.entity_id
_entity_poly.type
_entity_poly.pdbx_seq_one_letter_code
_entity_poly.pdbx_strand_id
1 'polypeptide(L)'
;MIEQPSISKETEQTSIELLLPRKETLKPNGPNSTFAEAPFQSGEFAEQELQTKLLVANEIIRQAIQIDYFPDSAAEANLAGDCFTSAKYLAEYLEKLGVSGKTYLVSVRRNPFNGEQRKSTRHVVVLHELNGVFRTVDPTAMVGYGYGSVSCECTFKDGVLTSLGEEHPIYEHVELLTNKDKETIEKINRLRREYYTNGKVDIEMSDQLRREVEASVWGDYMSSWVSEIYYVLAMTCLSQGEVGKYQELSAKVVDLDPFKPKVAEVPETQEVTKEKVRVAMEAYTNEVLEITRKWQKDVRKIWSEGDQTKYHDALEKMQWIFRELKSVGHISDPIPTFNLNNKLVAVYNLNPRALHEAHLTAAWIKPNSNRMGVWAAAHEAIRQVGPIVAEYEFNSGISGDYGETPIYFTHPHALKPENRRAYTGLSTIMLINADPEEVDLAKKKFRDEWGRIISQKSGLSIPWFDGTSLRWNRFVTNYIHSADNAAESVVHFTLAYPHLSLVNRWSYPHPNL
;
A
#
# COMPACT_ATOMS: atom_id res chain seq x y z
N MET A 1 1.52 -48.40 -5.72
CA MET A 1 0.41 -47.82 -4.93
C MET A 1 1.01 -47.39 -3.61
N ILE A 2 1.30 -46.10 -3.48
CA ILE A 2 1.78 -45.50 -2.24
C ILE A 2 0.52 -44.99 -1.54
N GLU A 3 0.22 -45.53 -0.36
CA GLU A 3 -0.89 -45.08 0.47
C GLU A 3 -0.65 -43.62 0.86
N GLN A 4 -1.64 -42.76 0.56
CA GLN A 4 -1.65 -41.41 1.10
C GLN A 4 -1.91 -41.49 2.60
N PRO A 5 -1.13 -40.80 3.45
CA PRO A 5 -1.39 -40.78 4.87
C PRO A 5 -2.72 -40.05 5.12
N SER A 6 -3.57 -40.68 5.92
CA SER A 6 -4.80 -40.10 6.41
C SER A 6 -4.48 -38.83 7.21
N ILE A 7 -4.88 -37.68 6.68
CA ILE A 7 -4.81 -36.40 7.40
C ILE A 7 -5.77 -36.52 8.59
N SER A 8 -5.20 -36.69 9.78
CA SER A 8 -5.92 -36.54 11.03
C SER A 8 -6.47 -35.12 11.12
N LYS A 9 -7.70 -34.98 11.62
CA LYS A 9 -8.34 -33.71 12.00
C LYS A 9 -7.60 -33.06 13.18
N GLU A 10 -6.35 -32.69 12.99
CA GLU A 10 -5.67 -31.71 13.83
C GLU A 10 -6.25 -30.34 13.46
N THR A 11 -6.80 -29.68 14.48
CA THR A 11 -7.28 -28.28 14.52
C THR A 11 -6.91 -27.44 13.31
N GLU A 12 -7.91 -27.01 12.54
CA GLU A 12 -7.80 -25.94 11.54
C GLU A 12 -7.31 -24.66 12.25
N GLN A 13 -5.98 -24.50 12.36
CA GLN A 13 -5.37 -23.23 12.71
C GLN A 13 -5.76 -22.23 11.63
N THR A 14 -6.50 -21.20 12.03
CA THR A 14 -6.95 -20.16 11.09
C THR A 14 -5.74 -19.46 10.45
N SER A 15 -5.89 -18.93 9.23
CA SER A 15 -4.83 -18.22 8.50
C SER A 15 -4.15 -17.12 9.32
N ILE A 16 -4.91 -16.46 10.19
CA ILE A 16 -4.42 -15.48 11.16
C ILE A 16 -3.40 -16.07 12.13
N GLU A 17 -3.60 -17.28 12.65
CA GLU A 17 -2.70 -17.90 13.64
C GLU A 17 -1.35 -18.31 13.06
N LEU A 18 -1.30 -18.52 11.75
CA LEU A 18 -0.09 -18.91 11.04
C LEU A 18 0.65 -17.70 10.45
N LEU A 19 -0.09 -16.70 9.96
CA LEU A 19 0.47 -15.62 9.14
C LEU A 19 0.55 -14.26 9.86
N LEU A 20 -0.12 -14.07 11.00
CA LEU A 20 -0.05 -12.84 11.80
C LEU A 20 0.66 -13.10 13.13
N PRO A 21 1.35 -12.10 13.70
CA PRO A 21 2.12 -12.27 14.91
C PRO A 21 1.20 -12.38 16.12
N ARG A 22 1.60 -13.15 17.12
CA ARG A 22 0.84 -13.25 18.37
C ARG A 22 1.10 -12.03 19.24
N LYS A 23 0.15 -11.67 20.10
CA LYS A 23 0.25 -10.54 21.03
C LYS A 23 1.56 -10.53 21.82
N GLU A 24 2.02 -11.70 22.27
CA GLU A 24 3.23 -11.88 23.08
C GLU A 24 4.52 -11.67 22.30
N THR A 25 4.44 -11.69 20.96
CA THR A 25 5.59 -11.48 20.06
C THR A 25 5.75 -10.03 19.62
N LEU A 26 4.73 -9.18 19.86
CA LEU A 26 4.78 -7.75 19.54
C LEU A 26 5.77 -7.05 20.47
N LYS A 27 6.77 -6.39 19.90
CA LYS A 27 7.83 -5.68 20.64
C LYS A 27 7.93 -4.23 20.19
N PRO A 28 8.27 -3.30 21.11
CA PRO A 28 8.51 -1.92 20.74
C PRO A 28 9.72 -1.80 19.81
N ASN A 29 9.68 -0.83 18.90
CA ASN A 29 10.81 -0.51 18.03
C ASN A 29 11.96 0.13 18.81
N GLY A 30 13.17 -0.31 18.53
CA GLY A 30 14.37 0.27 19.13
C GLY A 30 14.73 1.63 18.53
N PRO A 31 15.42 2.51 19.29
CA PRO A 31 15.77 3.88 18.84
C PRO A 31 16.79 3.92 17.70
N ASN A 32 17.41 2.79 17.36
CA ASN A 32 18.35 2.67 16.24
C ASN A 32 17.73 1.93 15.04
N SER A 33 16.46 1.52 15.11
CA SER A 33 15.74 0.86 14.02
C SER A 33 15.47 1.85 12.89
N THR A 34 15.41 1.37 11.65
CA THR A 34 14.86 2.13 10.53
C THR A 34 13.44 2.63 10.81
N PHE A 35 12.70 1.90 11.66
CA PHE A 35 11.33 2.21 12.09
C PHE A 35 11.25 2.89 13.47
N ALA A 36 12.28 3.63 13.87
CA ALA A 36 12.36 4.24 15.19
C ALA A 36 11.21 5.24 15.47
N GLU A 37 10.59 5.80 14.43
CA GLU A 37 9.46 6.73 14.53
C GLU A 37 8.09 6.06 14.40
N ALA A 38 8.01 4.73 14.38
CA ALA A 38 6.75 4.01 14.34
C ALA A 38 5.90 4.23 15.60
N PRO A 39 4.58 3.94 15.59
CA PRO A 39 3.67 4.22 16.71
C PRO A 39 3.99 3.49 18.03
N PHE A 40 4.70 2.36 17.98
CA PHE A 40 5.01 1.54 19.16
C PHE A 40 6.52 1.49 19.45
N GLN A 41 6.95 2.31 20.41
CA GLN A 41 8.37 2.57 20.73
C GLN A 41 8.79 2.17 22.14
N SER A 42 7.85 1.95 23.06
CA SER A 42 8.17 1.57 24.45
C SER A 42 7.01 0.87 25.15
N GLY A 43 7.30 0.18 26.26
CA GLY A 43 6.30 -0.51 27.07
C GLY A 43 5.77 -1.82 26.46
N GLU A 44 4.77 -2.40 27.09
CA GLU A 44 4.07 -3.58 26.56
C GLU A 44 2.92 -3.19 25.63
N PHE A 45 2.62 -4.03 24.63
CA PHE A 45 1.50 -3.78 23.70
C PHE A 45 0.16 -3.64 24.44
N ALA A 46 -0.04 -4.44 25.49
CA ALA A 46 -1.27 -4.42 26.29
C ALA A 46 -1.50 -3.08 27.01
N GLU A 47 -0.44 -2.35 27.31
CA GLU A 47 -0.46 -1.08 28.04
C GLU A 47 -0.59 0.14 27.11
N GLN A 48 -0.42 -0.05 25.80
CA GLN A 48 -0.52 1.04 24.83
C GLN A 48 -1.94 1.63 24.78
N GLU A 49 -2.02 2.90 24.40
CA GLU A 49 -3.28 3.55 24.10
C GLU A 49 -3.98 2.88 22.92
N LEU A 50 -5.31 2.99 22.87
CA LEU A 50 -6.13 2.36 21.84
C LEU A 50 -5.67 2.74 20.43
N GLN A 51 -5.35 4.02 20.18
CA GLN A 51 -4.91 4.49 18.88
C GLN A 51 -3.64 3.79 18.40
N THR A 52 -2.64 3.65 19.27
CA THR A 52 -1.41 2.90 18.97
C THR A 52 -1.69 1.43 18.67
N LYS A 53 -2.57 0.78 19.47
CA LYS A 53 -2.97 -0.61 19.24
C LYS A 53 -3.62 -0.80 17.86
N LEU A 54 -4.54 0.10 17.50
CA LEU A 54 -5.22 0.09 16.20
C LEU A 54 -4.23 0.31 15.06
N LEU A 55 -3.32 1.29 15.18
CA LEU A 55 -2.30 1.59 14.16
C LEU A 55 -1.36 0.40 13.93
N VAL A 56 -0.82 -0.18 15.00
CA VAL A 56 0.07 -1.36 14.91
C VAL A 56 -0.64 -2.54 14.25
N ALA A 57 -1.88 -2.85 14.67
CA ALA A 57 -2.65 -3.92 14.06
C ALA A 57 -2.94 -3.66 12.58
N ASN A 58 -3.25 -2.40 12.23
CA ASN A 58 -3.50 -1.98 10.86
C ASN A 58 -2.28 -2.20 9.97
N GLU A 59 -1.12 -1.78 10.43
CA GLU A 59 0.14 -1.88 9.70
C GLU A 59 0.59 -3.33 9.53
N ILE A 60 0.38 -4.18 10.54
CA ILE A 60 0.63 -5.62 10.45
C ILE A 60 -0.22 -6.25 9.35
N ILE A 61 -1.52 -5.95 9.28
CA ILE A 61 -2.42 -6.47 8.24
C ILE A 61 -1.97 -5.99 6.86
N ARG A 62 -1.65 -4.70 6.70
CA ARG A 62 -1.21 -4.14 5.42
C ARG A 62 0.07 -4.80 4.91
N GLN A 63 0.98 -5.17 5.81
CA GLN A 63 2.23 -5.83 5.44
C GLN A 63 2.04 -7.31 5.10
N ALA A 64 1.06 -7.97 5.72
CA ALA A 64 0.78 -9.40 5.55
C ALA A 64 -0.15 -9.72 4.37
N ILE A 65 -1.01 -8.78 3.96
CA ILE A 65 -1.99 -9.06 2.90
C ILE A 65 -1.36 -8.99 1.52
N GLN A 66 -1.50 -10.07 0.76
CA GLN A 66 -1.24 -10.06 -0.68
C GLN A 66 -2.47 -9.51 -1.41
N ILE A 67 -2.26 -8.55 -2.30
CA ILE A 67 -3.38 -7.96 -3.03
C ILE A 67 -3.92 -8.98 -4.03
N ASP A 68 -5.17 -9.36 -3.84
CA ASP A 68 -5.96 -10.10 -4.81
C ASP A 68 -7.26 -9.33 -5.01
N TYR A 69 -7.46 -8.79 -6.21
CA TYR A 69 -8.61 -7.92 -6.46
C TYR A 69 -9.92 -8.70 -6.51
N PHE A 70 -9.91 -10.02 -6.61
CA PHE A 70 -11.09 -10.86 -6.73
C PHE A 70 -10.88 -12.15 -5.91
N PRO A 71 -10.73 -12.05 -4.58
CA PRO A 71 -10.38 -13.18 -3.75
C PRO A 71 -11.47 -14.25 -3.77
N ASP A 72 -11.05 -15.52 -3.78
CA ASP A 72 -11.90 -16.65 -3.41
C ASP A 72 -11.52 -17.15 -2.02
N SER A 73 -12.22 -18.18 -1.53
CA SER A 73 -11.98 -18.74 -0.19
C SER A 73 -10.54 -19.23 0.01
N ALA A 74 -9.86 -19.70 -1.04
CA ALA A 74 -8.47 -20.13 -0.94
C ALA A 74 -7.51 -18.94 -0.84
N ALA A 75 -7.77 -17.88 -1.61
CA ALA A 75 -7.03 -16.62 -1.50
C ALA A 75 -7.21 -16.00 -0.11
N GLU A 76 -8.46 -15.90 0.39
CA GLU A 76 -8.73 -15.38 1.73
C GLU A 76 -8.01 -16.21 2.80
N ALA A 77 -8.11 -17.55 2.73
CA ALA A 77 -7.39 -18.44 3.64
C ALA A 77 -5.86 -18.27 3.63
N ASN A 78 -5.29 -17.59 2.63
CA ASN A 78 -3.88 -17.24 2.58
C ASN A 78 -3.61 -15.74 2.81
N LEU A 79 -4.54 -15.00 3.46
CA LEU A 79 -4.49 -13.54 3.61
C LEU A 79 -4.24 -12.82 2.28
N ALA A 80 -4.91 -13.26 1.21
CA ALA A 80 -4.87 -12.58 -0.09
C ALA A 80 -6.26 -12.04 -0.43
N GLY A 81 -6.36 -10.74 -0.73
CA GLY A 81 -7.65 -10.13 -1.03
C GLY A 81 -7.65 -8.62 -1.23
N ASP A 82 -8.86 -8.05 -1.24
CA ASP A 82 -9.13 -6.63 -1.41
C ASP A 82 -9.45 -5.95 -0.07
N CYS A 83 -9.94 -4.70 -0.10
CA CYS A 83 -10.30 -3.94 1.10
C CYS A 83 -11.28 -4.68 2.04
N PHE A 84 -12.20 -5.49 1.50
CA PHE A 84 -13.15 -6.25 2.30
C PHE A 84 -12.44 -7.36 3.08
N THR A 85 -11.61 -8.15 2.38
CA THR A 85 -10.80 -9.20 3.00
C THR A 85 -9.85 -8.61 4.04
N SER A 86 -9.20 -7.46 3.75
CA SER A 86 -8.34 -6.77 4.72
C SER A 86 -9.09 -6.31 5.97
N ALA A 87 -10.27 -5.71 5.82
CA ALA A 87 -11.09 -5.26 6.95
C ALA A 87 -11.59 -6.44 7.80
N LYS A 88 -12.01 -7.54 7.16
CA LYS A 88 -12.41 -8.79 7.82
C LYS A 88 -11.27 -9.33 8.68
N TYR A 89 -10.07 -9.46 8.12
CA TYR A 89 -8.91 -9.96 8.87
C TYR A 89 -8.43 -9.01 9.97
N LEU A 90 -8.51 -7.70 9.76
CA LEU A 90 -8.20 -6.74 10.83
C LEU A 90 -9.20 -6.88 11.99
N ALA A 91 -10.50 -6.99 11.72
CA ALA A 91 -11.51 -7.13 12.77
C ALA A 91 -11.28 -8.38 13.63
N GLU A 92 -11.01 -9.52 12.99
CA GLU A 92 -10.67 -10.78 13.67
C GLU A 92 -9.35 -10.68 14.44
N TYR A 93 -8.34 -10.00 13.87
CA TYR A 93 -7.04 -9.85 14.50
C TYR A 93 -7.08 -8.94 15.74
N LEU A 94 -7.87 -7.87 15.71
CA LEU A 94 -8.10 -7.00 16.88
C LEU A 94 -8.70 -7.76 18.06
N GLU A 95 -9.66 -8.67 17.79
CA GLU A 95 -10.24 -9.56 18.81
C GLU A 95 -9.17 -10.48 19.41
N LYS A 96 -8.34 -11.11 18.57
CA LYS A 96 -7.25 -11.99 19.04
C LYS A 96 -6.17 -11.27 19.84
N LEU A 97 -5.89 -10.01 19.50
CA LEU A 97 -4.99 -9.17 20.29
C LEU A 97 -5.60 -8.73 21.63
N GLY A 98 -6.90 -8.97 21.83
CA GLY A 98 -7.64 -8.52 23.01
C GLY A 98 -7.74 -6.99 23.07
N VAL A 99 -7.89 -6.34 21.92
CA VAL A 99 -8.16 -4.89 21.87
C VAL A 99 -9.59 -4.64 22.32
N SER A 100 -9.75 -3.89 23.41
CA SER A 100 -11.07 -3.59 23.98
C SER A 100 -11.92 -2.75 23.04
N GLY A 101 -13.18 -3.15 22.87
CA GLY A 101 -14.16 -2.42 22.07
C GLY A 101 -15.01 -3.38 21.24
N LYS A 102 -15.88 -2.82 20.41
CA LYS A 102 -16.63 -3.55 19.39
C LYS A 102 -16.09 -3.19 18.02
N THR A 103 -15.94 -4.19 17.16
CA THR A 103 -15.52 -4.02 15.77
C THR A 103 -16.69 -4.29 14.84
N TYR A 104 -16.86 -3.42 13.85
CA TYR A 104 -17.84 -3.57 12.78
C TYR A 104 -17.14 -3.44 11.44
N LEU A 105 -17.61 -4.18 10.44
CA LEU A 105 -17.24 -3.88 9.06
C LEU A 105 -18.21 -2.82 8.55
N VAL A 106 -17.66 -1.78 7.93
CA VAL A 106 -18.47 -0.69 7.35
C VAL A 106 -18.08 -0.47 5.90
N SER A 107 -19.08 -0.25 5.05
CA SER A 107 -18.85 0.40 3.77
C SER A 107 -18.65 1.88 4.01
N VAL A 108 -17.67 2.48 3.34
CA VAL A 108 -17.41 3.91 3.46
C VAL A 108 -17.52 4.61 2.13
N ARG A 109 -18.03 5.83 2.17
CA ARG A 109 -17.96 6.72 1.01
C ARG A 109 -16.65 7.47 1.10
N ARG A 110 -15.72 7.23 0.17
CA ARG A 110 -14.58 8.13 0.00
C ARG A 110 -15.13 9.47 -0.47
N ASN A 111 -14.86 10.52 0.30
CA ASN A 111 -15.13 11.89 -0.12
C ASN A 111 -13.80 12.63 -0.29
N PRO A 112 -13.15 12.58 -1.46
CA PRO A 112 -11.99 13.43 -1.68
C PRO A 112 -12.35 14.81 -2.26
N PHE A 113 -13.60 15.05 -2.70
CA PHE A 113 -13.87 16.14 -3.64
C PHE A 113 -15.07 17.05 -3.32
N ASN A 114 -16.17 16.56 -2.73
CA ASN A 114 -17.31 17.38 -2.28
C ASN A 114 -18.41 16.50 -1.64
N GLY A 115 -18.92 16.88 -0.45
CA GLY A 115 -20.05 16.20 0.20
C GLY A 115 -21.41 16.37 -0.50
N GLU A 116 -21.52 17.29 -1.46
CA GLU A 116 -22.75 17.52 -2.24
C GLU A 116 -22.97 16.47 -3.35
N GLN A 117 -21.90 15.83 -3.85
CA GLN A 117 -22.01 14.75 -4.83
C GLN A 117 -21.75 13.39 -4.17
N ARG A 118 -22.72 12.97 -3.36
CA ARG A 118 -22.72 11.68 -2.65
C ARG A 118 -22.80 10.52 -3.62
N LYS A 119 -21.70 9.79 -3.87
CA LYS A 119 -21.77 8.44 -4.49
C LYS A 119 -20.83 7.47 -3.80
N SER A 120 -21.26 6.21 -3.76
CA SER A 120 -20.53 5.14 -3.10
C SER A 120 -19.17 4.92 -3.72
N THR A 121 -18.20 4.57 -2.89
CA THR A 121 -17.01 3.87 -3.35
C THR A 121 -17.08 2.46 -2.79
N ARG A 122 -16.75 1.48 -3.63
CA ARG A 122 -16.56 0.08 -3.26
C ARG A 122 -15.38 -0.06 -2.30
N HIS A 123 -15.57 0.34 -1.05
CA HIS A 123 -14.51 0.39 -0.04
C HIS A 123 -15.05 0.01 1.32
N VAL A 124 -14.37 -0.92 1.97
CA VAL A 124 -14.74 -1.44 3.29
C VAL A 124 -13.59 -1.21 4.25
N VAL A 125 -13.92 -0.73 5.45
CA VAL A 125 -12.96 -0.51 6.54
C VAL A 125 -13.54 -1.08 7.84
N VAL A 126 -12.73 -1.09 8.90
CA VAL A 126 -13.21 -1.41 10.25
C VAL A 126 -13.71 -0.13 10.93
N LEU A 127 -14.89 -0.18 11.54
CA LEU A 127 -15.34 0.80 12.52
C LEU A 127 -15.17 0.21 13.92
N HIS A 128 -14.31 0.80 14.72
CA HIS A 128 -14.04 0.39 16.09
C HIS A 128 -14.74 1.32 17.08
N GLU A 129 -15.50 0.76 18.02
CA GLU A 129 -16.24 1.49 19.06
C GLU A 129 -15.69 1.14 20.45
N LEU A 130 -15.39 2.16 21.25
CA LEU A 130 -15.08 2.01 22.67
C LEU A 130 -15.76 3.14 23.45
N ASN A 131 -16.65 2.77 24.37
CA ASN A 131 -17.36 3.71 25.25
C ASN A 131 -18.13 4.80 24.48
N GLY A 132 -18.75 4.45 23.35
CA GLY A 132 -19.47 5.38 22.48
C GLY A 132 -18.59 6.25 21.59
N VAL A 133 -17.27 6.09 21.63
CA VAL A 133 -16.32 6.76 20.75
C VAL A 133 -15.92 5.83 19.61
N PHE A 134 -15.99 6.36 18.39
CA PHE A 134 -15.78 5.61 17.15
C PHE A 134 -14.50 6.04 16.45
N ARG A 135 -13.81 5.08 15.82
CA ARG A 135 -12.68 5.32 14.92
C ARG A 135 -12.80 4.40 13.71
N THR A 136 -12.53 4.91 12.52
CA THR A 136 -12.34 4.08 11.33
C THR A 136 -10.88 3.63 11.24
N VAL A 137 -10.65 2.40 10.80
CA VAL A 137 -9.33 1.83 10.58
C VAL A 137 -9.31 1.16 9.20
N ASP A 138 -8.42 1.64 8.33
CA ASP A 138 -8.33 1.18 6.94
C ASP A 138 -7.08 0.31 6.70
N PRO A 139 -7.22 -1.02 6.66
CA PRO A 139 -6.13 -1.97 6.43
C PRO A 139 -5.80 -2.23 4.97
N THR A 140 -6.28 -1.40 4.05
CA THR A 140 -6.04 -1.64 2.63
C THR A 140 -4.55 -1.53 2.31
N ALA A 141 -4.00 -2.62 1.76
CA ALA A 141 -2.61 -2.75 1.38
C ALA A 141 -2.28 -2.00 0.07
N MET A 142 -2.70 -0.74 -0.05
CA MET A 142 -2.44 0.12 -1.21
C MET A 142 -2.07 1.54 -0.76
N VAL A 143 -1.65 2.36 -1.73
CA VAL A 143 -1.47 3.80 -1.58
C VAL A 143 -2.70 4.56 -2.09
N GLY A 144 -3.16 5.55 -1.33
CA GLY A 144 -4.33 6.36 -1.68
C GLY A 144 -4.98 7.03 -0.47
N TYR A 145 -5.90 7.96 -0.72
CA TYR A 145 -6.56 8.74 0.33
C TYR A 145 -7.23 7.83 1.39
N GLY A 146 -6.78 7.95 2.63
CA GLY A 146 -7.28 7.19 3.77
C GLY A 146 -6.71 5.78 3.97
N TYR A 147 -5.99 5.22 3.00
CA TYR A 147 -5.45 3.87 3.14
C TYR A 147 -4.33 3.82 4.19
N GLY A 148 -4.39 2.87 5.11
CA GLY A 148 -3.43 2.78 6.22
C GLY A 148 -3.74 3.65 7.42
N SER A 149 -4.82 4.43 7.38
CA SER A 149 -5.14 5.37 8.44
C SER A 149 -5.92 4.73 9.60
N VAL A 150 -5.78 5.35 10.77
CA VAL A 150 -6.73 5.28 11.88
C VAL A 150 -7.27 6.70 12.04
N SER A 151 -8.59 6.88 11.97
CA SER A 151 -9.18 8.22 12.07
C SER A 151 -9.10 8.78 13.48
N CYS A 152 -9.34 10.09 13.57
CA CYS A 152 -9.65 10.77 14.81
C CYS A 152 -10.89 10.19 15.52
N GLU A 153 -11.07 10.61 16.77
CA GLU A 153 -12.24 10.24 17.59
C GLU A 153 -13.53 10.86 17.05
N CYS A 154 -14.56 10.03 16.89
CA CYS A 154 -15.84 10.44 16.36
C CYS A 154 -17.02 9.98 17.21
N THR A 155 -18.13 10.70 17.14
CA THR A 155 -19.46 10.15 17.41
C THR A 155 -20.05 9.55 16.14
N PHE A 156 -20.87 8.52 16.27
CA PHE A 156 -21.59 7.91 15.16
C PHE A 156 -23.10 8.04 15.36
N LYS A 157 -23.78 8.65 14.39
CA LYS A 157 -25.24 8.78 14.39
C LYS A 157 -25.78 8.75 12.96
N ASP A 158 -26.78 7.92 12.72
CA ASP A 158 -27.54 7.85 11.45
C ASP A 158 -26.63 7.76 10.20
N GLY A 159 -25.59 6.92 10.25
CA GLY A 159 -24.67 6.73 9.12
C GLY A 159 -23.59 7.82 8.97
N VAL A 160 -23.49 8.75 9.94
CA VAL A 160 -22.56 9.88 9.89
C VAL A 160 -21.59 9.84 11.08
N LEU A 161 -20.30 9.95 10.78
CA LEU A 161 -19.23 10.19 11.74
C LEU A 161 -18.99 11.68 11.86
N THR A 162 -18.98 12.17 13.10
CA THR A 162 -18.68 13.57 13.42
C THR A 162 -17.52 13.59 14.41
N SER A 163 -16.47 14.34 14.08
CA SER A 163 -15.29 14.45 14.93
C SER A 163 -15.63 15.02 16.29
N LEU A 164 -14.96 14.51 17.32
CA LEU A 164 -14.95 15.05 18.67
C LEU A 164 -13.91 16.17 18.85
N GLY A 165 -13.00 16.35 17.90
CA GLY A 165 -11.91 17.34 17.95
C GLY A 165 -11.86 18.26 16.73
N GLU A 166 -10.72 18.92 16.54
CA GLU A 166 -10.48 19.84 15.41
C GLU A 166 -10.17 19.10 14.09
N GLU A 167 -9.77 17.83 14.17
CA GLU A 167 -9.47 17.01 13.00
C GLU A 167 -10.74 16.50 12.32
N HIS A 168 -10.76 16.43 11.00
CA HIS A 168 -11.88 15.86 10.25
C HIS A 168 -11.69 14.35 10.07
N PRO A 169 -12.76 13.53 10.18
CA PRO A 169 -12.66 12.12 9.87
C PRO A 169 -12.40 11.94 8.37
N ILE A 170 -11.57 10.96 8.03
CA ILE A 170 -11.28 10.60 6.64
C ILE A 170 -12.54 10.09 5.93
N TYR A 171 -13.39 9.37 6.67
CA TYR A 171 -14.68 8.89 6.21
C TYR A 171 -15.79 9.49 7.07
N GLU A 172 -16.54 10.45 6.53
CA GLU A 172 -17.67 11.06 7.22
C GLU A 172 -18.93 10.19 7.15
N HIS A 173 -19.10 9.44 6.06
CA HIS A 173 -20.30 8.64 5.81
C HIS A 173 -19.96 7.15 5.78
N VAL A 174 -20.59 6.41 6.69
CA VAL A 174 -20.33 4.99 6.89
C VAL A 174 -21.64 4.22 7.03
N GLU A 175 -21.69 3.01 6.48
CA GLU A 175 -22.83 2.10 6.59
C GLU A 175 -22.36 0.76 7.18
N LEU A 176 -23.06 0.26 8.19
CA LEU A 176 -22.72 -1.02 8.83
C LEU A 176 -23.08 -2.19 7.92
N LEU A 177 -22.11 -3.07 7.67
CA LEU A 177 -22.34 -4.27 6.88
C LEU A 177 -23.00 -5.36 7.71
N THR A 178 -24.17 -5.80 7.27
CA THR A 178 -24.85 -6.99 7.79
C THR A 178 -24.17 -8.27 7.29
N ASN A 179 -24.53 -9.42 7.85
CA ASN A 179 -24.02 -10.70 7.35
C ASN A 179 -24.45 -10.97 5.90
N LYS A 180 -25.66 -10.53 5.51
CA LYS A 180 -26.14 -10.63 4.14
C LYS A 180 -25.29 -9.79 3.18
N ASP A 181 -24.83 -8.61 3.60
CA ASP A 181 -23.96 -7.76 2.77
C ASP A 181 -22.60 -8.41 2.56
N LYS A 182 -22.03 -9.01 3.62
CA LYS A 182 -20.77 -9.77 3.54
C LYS A 182 -20.88 -10.93 2.54
N GLU A 183 -21.92 -11.76 2.67
CA GLU A 183 -22.20 -12.87 1.75
C GLU A 183 -22.36 -12.37 0.30
N THR A 184 -23.01 -11.22 0.13
CA THR A 184 -23.20 -10.59 -1.19
C THR A 184 -21.88 -10.14 -1.80
N ILE A 185 -21.01 -9.48 -1.02
CA ILE A 185 -19.68 -9.05 -1.47
C ILE A 185 -18.83 -10.28 -1.87
N GLU A 186 -18.87 -11.35 -1.09
CA GLU A 186 -18.17 -12.61 -1.40
C GLU A 186 -18.66 -13.24 -2.71
N LYS A 187 -19.99 -13.27 -2.94
CA LYS A 187 -20.58 -13.72 -4.22
C LYS A 187 -20.12 -12.87 -5.40
N ILE A 188 -20.05 -11.54 -5.24
CA ILE A 188 -19.58 -10.63 -6.29
C ILE A 188 -18.08 -10.85 -6.56
N ASN A 189 -17.27 -11.10 -5.55
CA ASN A 189 -15.85 -11.41 -5.73
C ASN A 189 -15.64 -12.70 -6.52
N ARG A 190 -16.45 -13.73 -6.25
CA ARG A 190 -16.45 -14.97 -7.04
C ARG A 190 -16.83 -14.73 -8.50
N LEU A 191 -17.93 -14.00 -8.74
CA LEU A 191 -18.36 -13.61 -10.08
C LEU A 191 -17.23 -12.89 -10.84
N ARG A 192 -16.53 -11.96 -10.18
CA ARG A 192 -15.39 -11.23 -10.77
C ARG A 192 -14.22 -12.15 -11.08
N ARG A 193 -13.89 -13.08 -10.19
CA ARG A 193 -12.83 -14.06 -10.45
C ARG A 193 -13.15 -14.88 -11.68
N GLU A 194 -14.37 -15.41 -11.79
CA GLU A 194 -14.83 -16.16 -12.95
C GLU A 194 -14.73 -15.33 -14.24
N TYR A 195 -15.20 -14.08 -14.21
CA TYR A 195 -15.11 -13.18 -15.35
C TYR A 195 -13.66 -12.86 -15.76
N TYR A 196 -12.88 -12.26 -14.86
CA TYR A 196 -11.57 -11.70 -15.17
C TYR A 196 -10.47 -12.76 -15.31
N THR A 197 -10.62 -13.92 -14.68
CA THR A 197 -9.62 -15.00 -14.73
C THR A 197 -9.97 -16.05 -15.78
N ASN A 198 -11.24 -16.46 -15.83
CA ASN A 198 -11.65 -17.58 -16.68
C ASN A 198 -12.30 -17.14 -18.00
N GLY A 199 -12.60 -15.85 -18.16
CA GLY A 199 -13.27 -15.31 -19.35
C GLY A 199 -14.67 -15.89 -19.56
N LYS A 200 -15.28 -16.44 -18.50
CA LYS A 200 -16.58 -17.12 -18.55
C LYS A 200 -17.40 -16.70 -17.35
N VAL A 201 -18.67 -16.39 -17.61
CA VAL A 201 -19.64 -16.04 -16.58
C VAL A 201 -20.98 -16.65 -16.95
N ASP A 202 -21.64 -17.25 -15.96
CA ASP A 202 -23.03 -17.66 -16.06
C ASP A 202 -23.93 -16.40 -15.99
N ILE A 203 -24.62 -16.10 -17.09
CA ILE A 203 -25.54 -14.95 -17.18
C ILE A 203 -26.71 -15.10 -16.21
N GLU A 204 -27.24 -16.31 -16.04
CA GLU A 204 -28.39 -16.56 -15.17
C GLU A 204 -27.98 -16.35 -13.70
N MET A 205 -26.83 -16.88 -13.31
CA MET A 205 -26.25 -16.63 -11.98
C MET A 205 -26.00 -15.13 -11.75
N SER A 206 -25.47 -14.44 -12.76
CA SER A 206 -25.16 -13.00 -12.67
C SER A 206 -26.41 -12.15 -12.58
N ASP A 207 -27.46 -12.47 -13.35
CA ASP A 207 -28.74 -11.78 -13.29
C ASP A 207 -29.48 -12.08 -11.98
N GLN A 208 -29.38 -13.31 -11.46
CA GLN A 208 -29.88 -13.63 -10.13
C GLN A 208 -29.16 -12.81 -9.07
N LEU A 209 -27.83 -12.76 -9.09
CA LEU A 209 -27.04 -11.97 -8.15
C LEU A 209 -27.40 -10.49 -8.25
N ARG A 210 -27.55 -9.94 -9.48
CA ARG A 210 -28.02 -8.58 -9.71
C ARG A 210 -29.35 -8.32 -9.01
N ARG A 211 -30.36 -9.19 -9.21
CA ARG A 211 -31.68 -9.06 -8.57
C ARG A 211 -31.59 -9.19 -7.05
N GLU A 212 -30.75 -10.07 -6.53
CA GLU A 212 -30.50 -10.20 -5.09
C GLU A 212 -29.95 -8.90 -4.52
N VAL A 213 -28.94 -8.31 -5.16
CA VAL A 213 -28.32 -7.07 -4.70
C VAL A 213 -29.32 -5.93 -4.82
N GLU A 214 -29.99 -5.76 -5.96
CA GLU A 214 -31.03 -4.74 -6.18
C GLU A 214 -32.16 -4.80 -5.16
N ALA A 215 -32.65 -6.00 -4.85
CA ALA A 215 -33.68 -6.20 -3.82
C ALA A 215 -33.17 -5.91 -2.41
N SER A 216 -31.86 -6.01 -2.20
CA SER A 216 -31.20 -5.66 -0.93
C SER A 216 -30.68 -4.23 -0.84
N VAL A 217 -30.74 -3.41 -1.91
CA VAL A 217 -30.21 -2.03 -1.86
C VAL A 217 -31.10 -1.18 -0.97
N TRP A 218 -30.75 -1.14 0.32
CA TRP A 218 -31.12 -0.10 1.26
C TRP A 218 -30.06 0.99 1.16
N GLY A 219 -30.24 1.98 0.28
CA GLY A 219 -29.38 3.19 0.19
C GLY A 219 -28.22 3.12 -0.81
N ASP A 220 -27.74 4.29 -1.26
CA ASP A 220 -26.74 4.44 -2.35
C ASP A 220 -25.42 3.68 -2.17
N TYR A 221 -25.13 3.12 -1.00
CA TYR A 221 -23.79 2.62 -0.66
C TYR A 221 -23.40 1.32 -1.38
N MET A 222 -24.34 0.49 -1.85
CA MET A 222 -24.00 -0.69 -2.66
C MET A 222 -23.91 -0.42 -4.16
N SER A 223 -24.11 0.83 -4.62
CA SER A 223 -24.25 1.16 -6.05
C SER A 223 -23.02 0.77 -6.88
N SER A 224 -21.80 0.92 -6.36
CA SER A 224 -20.57 0.54 -7.08
C SER A 224 -20.45 -0.97 -7.27
N TRP A 225 -20.87 -1.77 -6.29
CA TRP A 225 -20.92 -3.23 -6.43
C TRP A 225 -21.98 -3.67 -7.42
N VAL A 226 -23.16 -3.03 -7.41
CA VAL A 226 -24.21 -3.29 -8.41
C VAL A 226 -23.75 -2.88 -9.81
N SER A 227 -23.08 -1.74 -9.94
CA SER A 227 -22.47 -1.26 -11.19
C SER A 227 -21.47 -2.28 -11.76
N GLU A 228 -20.70 -2.95 -10.91
CA GLU A 228 -19.82 -4.04 -11.33
C GLU A 228 -20.59 -5.22 -11.94
N ILE A 229 -21.68 -5.66 -11.31
CA ILE A 229 -22.50 -6.78 -11.82
C ILE A 229 -23.08 -6.39 -13.18
N TYR A 230 -23.59 -5.16 -13.31
CA TYR A 230 -24.06 -4.62 -14.59
C TYR A 230 -22.95 -4.61 -15.65
N TYR A 231 -21.74 -4.23 -15.29
CA TYR A 231 -20.59 -4.25 -16.20
C TYR A 231 -20.27 -5.67 -16.68
N VAL A 232 -20.17 -6.64 -15.75
CA VAL A 232 -19.91 -8.04 -16.08
C VAL A 232 -21.01 -8.61 -17.00
N LEU A 233 -22.27 -8.34 -16.69
CA LEU A 233 -23.42 -8.74 -17.53
C LEU A 233 -23.34 -8.08 -18.92
N ALA A 234 -23.07 -6.78 -18.97
CA ALA A 234 -22.96 -6.04 -20.23
C ALA A 234 -21.89 -6.67 -21.12
N MET A 235 -20.68 -6.87 -20.60
CA MET A 235 -19.57 -7.45 -21.35
C MET A 235 -19.85 -8.89 -21.79
N THR A 236 -20.57 -9.67 -20.97
CA THR A 236 -20.98 -11.03 -21.34
C THR A 236 -21.99 -10.99 -22.50
N CYS A 237 -23.01 -10.12 -22.43
CA CYS A 237 -23.96 -9.91 -23.53
C CYS A 237 -23.26 -9.46 -24.81
N LEU A 238 -22.29 -8.54 -24.71
CA LEU A 238 -21.48 -8.10 -25.85
C LEU A 238 -20.73 -9.27 -26.50
N SER A 239 -20.10 -10.13 -25.70
CA SER A 239 -19.38 -11.31 -26.20
C SER A 239 -20.27 -12.32 -26.92
N GLN A 240 -21.59 -12.30 -26.63
CA GLN A 240 -22.60 -13.15 -27.26
C GLN A 240 -23.30 -12.47 -28.45
N GLY A 241 -22.93 -11.24 -28.80
CA GLY A 241 -23.56 -10.47 -29.87
C GLY A 241 -24.91 -9.84 -29.51
N GLU A 242 -25.29 -9.81 -28.22
CA GLU A 242 -26.53 -9.19 -27.74
C GLU A 242 -26.37 -7.67 -27.54
N VAL A 243 -26.11 -6.93 -28.62
CA VAL A 243 -25.76 -5.49 -28.59
C VAL A 243 -26.80 -4.64 -27.86
N GLY A 244 -28.10 -4.92 -28.03
CA GLY A 244 -29.17 -4.18 -27.37
C GLY A 244 -29.11 -4.30 -25.83
N LYS A 245 -28.91 -5.52 -25.31
CA LYS A 245 -28.78 -5.74 -23.86
C LYS A 245 -27.48 -5.16 -23.32
N TYR A 246 -26.38 -5.27 -24.07
CA TYR A 246 -25.12 -4.62 -23.72
C TYR A 246 -25.30 -3.11 -23.49
N GLN A 247 -26.01 -2.44 -24.40
CA GLN A 247 -26.27 -0.99 -24.31
C GLN A 247 -27.13 -0.64 -23.08
N GLU A 248 -28.21 -1.38 -22.84
CA GLU A 248 -29.08 -1.19 -21.67
C GLU A 248 -28.30 -1.33 -20.35
N LEU A 249 -27.55 -2.42 -20.22
CA LEU A 249 -26.77 -2.72 -19.02
C LEU A 249 -25.62 -1.72 -18.83
N SER A 250 -24.95 -1.30 -19.91
CA SER A 250 -23.87 -0.30 -19.86
C SER A 250 -24.38 1.07 -19.40
N ALA A 251 -25.58 1.47 -19.82
CA ALA A 251 -26.18 2.72 -19.35
C ALA A 251 -26.40 2.71 -17.83
N LYS A 252 -26.76 1.54 -17.26
CA LYS A 252 -26.90 1.37 -15.80
C LYS A 252 -25.57 1.47 -15.05
N VAL A 253 -24.47 0.98 -15.63
CA VAL A 253 -23.12 1.17 -15.06
C VAL A 253 -22.84 2.66 -14.86
N VAL A 254 -23.08 3.47 -15.90
CA VAL A 254 -22.84 4.92 -15.87
C VAL A 254 -23.76 5.64 -14.87
N ASP A 255 -25.04 5.27 -14.82
CA ASP A 255 -25.98 5.91 -13.89
C ASP A 255 -25.62 5.62 -12.42
N LEU A 256 -25.15 4.40 -12.11
CA LEU A 256 -24.78 3.96 -10.77
C LEU A 256 -23.40 4.48 -10.32
N ASP A 257 -22.43 4.61 -11.23
CA ASP A 257 -21.08 5.12 -10.97
C ASP A 257 -20.61 6.07 -12.09
N PRO A 258 -21.09 7.33 -12.11
CA PRO A 258 -20.76 8.29 -13.16
C PRO A 258 -19.35 8.86 -13.01
N PHE A 259 -18.72 8.79 -11.83
CA PHE A 259 -17.37 9.33 -11.65
C PHE A 259 -16.32 8.38 -12.21
N LYS A 260 -16.59 7.07 -12.19
CA LYS A 260 -15.71 6.04 -12.75
C LYS A 260 -16.51 5.02 -13.56
N PRO A 261 -17.19 5.45 -14.64
CA PRO A 261 -18.01 4.55 -15.43
C PRO A 261 -17.10 3.50 -16.08
N LYS A 262 -17.42 2.22 -15.87
CA LYS A 262 -16.71 1.12 -16.53
C LYS A 262 -17.26 0.96 -17.93
N VAL A 263 -16.60 1.55 -18.91
CA VAL A 263 -17.07 1.54 -20.30
C VAL A 263 -16.00 0.91 -21.16
N ALA A 264 -16.39 -0.07 -21.97
CA ALA A 264 -15.52 -0.58 -23.02
C ALA A 264 -15.45 0.45 -24.16
N GLU A 265 -14.25 0.63 -24.74
CA GLU A 265 -14.06 1.41 -25.97
C GLU A 265 -14.71 0.68 -27.16
N VAL A 266 -16.04 0.71 -27.24
CA VAL A 266 -16.79 0.11 -28.34
C VAL A 266 -17.23 1.22 -29.29
N PRO A 267 -16.85 1.16 -30.59
CA PRO A 267 -17.15 2.18 -31.59
C PRO A 267 -18.66 2.53 -31.70
N GLU A 268 -19.51 1.55 -31.41
CA GLU A 268 -20.96 1.56 -31.65
C GLU A 268 -21.80 2.00 -30.42
N THR A 269 -21.19 2.56 -29.38
CA THR A 269 -21.96 3.19 -28.30
C THR A 269 -22.81 4.34 -28.87
N GLN A 270 -24.12 4.36 -28.60
CA GLN A 270 -25.00 5.45 -29.02
C GLN A 270 -24.48 6.78 -28.45
N GLU A 271 -24.51 7.84 -29.27
CA GLU A 271 -23.99 9.19 -28.93
C GLU A 271 -24.43 9.70 -27.55
N VAL A 272 -25.63 9.33 -27.09
CA VAL A 272 -26.15 9.70 -25.76
C VAL A 272 -25.34 9.07 -24.62
N THR A 273 -24.94 7.80 -24.73
CA THR A 273 -24.14 7.14 -23.68
C THR A 273 -22.71 7.67 -23.70
N LYS A 274 -22.14 7.91 -24.90
CA LYS A 274 -20.83 8.54 -25.06
C LYS A 274 -20.79 9.92 -24.40
N GLU A 275 -21.81 10.73 -24.63
CA GLU A 275 -21.90 12.08 -24.08
C GLU A 275 -22.05 12.08 -22.55
N LYS A 276 -22.91 11.21 -21.99
CA LYS A 276 -23.01 11.02 -20.54
C LYS A 276 -21.65 10.66 -19.92
N VAL A 277 -20.94 9.71 -20.52
CA VAL A 277 -19.61 9.27 -20.05
C VAL A 277 -18.60 10.40 -20.14
N ARG A 278 -18.56 11.13 -21.26
CA ARG A 278 -17.66 12.27 -21.46
C ARG A 278 -17.87 13.34 -20.38
N VAL A 279 -19.11 13.78 -20.17
CA VAL A 279 -19.45 14.80 -19.16
C VAL A 279 -19.04 14.33 -17.76
N ALA A 280 -19.29 13.07 -17.43
CA ALA A 280 -19.01 12.55 -16.11
C ALA A 280 -17.49 12.38 -15.85
N MET A 281 -16.73 11.93 -16.86
CA MET A 281 -15.27 11.86 -16.80
C MET A 281 -14.62 13.25 -16.72
N GLU A 282 -15.16 14.25 -17.42
CA GLU A 282 -14.68 15.64 -17.34
C GLU A 282 -14.91 16.24 -15.96
N ALA A 283 -16.10 16.04 -15.38
CA ALA A 283 -16.40 16.47 -14.01
C ALA A 283 -15.44 15.83 -13.00
N TYR A 284 -15.30 14.50 -13.05
CA TYR A 284 -14.38 13.76 -12.17
C TYR A 284 -12.92 14.25 -12.32
N THR A 285 -12.46 14.47 -13.55
CA THR A 285 -11.11 14.96 -13.82
C THR A 285 -10.88 16.35 -13.23
N ASN A 286 -11.84 17.27 -13.39
CA ASN A 286 -11.74 18.62 -12.85
C ASN A 286 -11.66 18.63 -11.32
N GLU A 287 -12.48 17.82 -10.65
CA GLU A 287 -12.47 17.67 -9.19
C GLU A 287 -11.12 17.13 -8.68
N VAL A 288 -10.60 16.08 -9.33
CA VAL A 288 -9.27 15.52 -9.03
C VAL A 288 -8.18 16.58 -9.17
N LEU A 289 -8.19 17.35 -10.25
CA LEU A 289 -7.19 18.40 -10.47
C LEU A 289 -7.29 19.53 -9.43
N GLU A 290 -8.47 19.87 -8.94
CA GLU A 290 -8.63 20.90 -7.92
C GLU A 290 -8.02 20.47 -6.57
N ILE A 291 -8.37 19.28 -6.07
CA ILE A 291 -7.88 18.84 -4.75
C ILE A 291 -6.39 18.53 -4.76
N THR A 292 -5.88 17.92 -5.84
CA THR A 292 -4.46 17.59 -5.94
C THR A 292 -3.59 18.83 -5.95
N ARG A 293 -4.07 19.96 -6.53
CA ARG A 293 -3.41 21.27 -6.40
C ARG A 293 -3.37 21.77 -4.95
N LYS A 294 -4.39 21.50 -4.13
CA LYS A 294 -4.38 21.86 -2.70
C LYS A 294 -3.32 21.04 -1.96
N TRP A 295 -3.31 19.71 -2.13
CA TRP A 295 -2.29 18.84 -1.52
C TRP A 295 -0.87 19.16 -1.99
N GLN A 296 -0.67 19.51 -3.27
CA GLN A 296 0.63 19.93 -3.79
C GLN A 296 1.15 21.19 -3.09
N LYS A 297 0.27 22.15 -2.78
CA LYS A 297 0.64 23.35 -2.02
C LYS A 297 1.04 22.99 -0.59
N ASP A 298 0.31 22.08 0.06
CA ASP A 298 0.62 21.64 1.42
C ASP A 298 1.97 20.93 1.50
N VAL A 299 2.24 20.02 0.56
CA VAL A 299 3.54 19.32 0.45
C VAL A 299 4.68 20.34 0.28
N ARG A 300 4.55 21.30 -0.64
CA ARG A 300 5.55 22.37 -0.82
C ARG A 300 5.76 23.21 0.44
N LYS A 301 4.68 23.50 1.17
CA LYS A 301 4.74 24.23 2.43
C LYS A 301 5.53 23.46 3.49
N ILE A 302 5.20 22.18 3.71
CA ILE A 302 5.93 21.30 4.65
C ILE A 302 7.43 21.28 4.33
N TRP A 303 7.79 21.13 3.05
CA TRP A 303 9.19 21.15 2.63
C TRP A 303 9.87 22.49 2.88
N SER A 304 9.19 23.60 2.60
CA SER A 304 9.74 24.94 2.82
C SER A 304 9.95 25.29 4.29
N GLU A 305 9.11 24.76 5.18
CA GLU A 305 9.23 24.94 6.63
C GLU A 305 10.38 24.11 7.23
N GLY A 306 10.77 23.01 6.57
CA GLY A 306 11.82 22.10 7.06
C GLY A 306 11.42 21.32 8.32
N ASP A 307 10.14 21.30 8.67
CA ASP A 307 9.62 20.61 9.85
C ASP A 307 9.54 19.10 9.61
N GLN A 308 10.56 18.39 10.09
CA GLN A 308 10.70 16.95 9.92
C GLN A 308 9.55 16.15 10.56
N THR A 309 8.86 16.71 11.56
CA THR A 309 7.73 16.04 12.22
C THR A 309 6.54 15.86 11.28
N LYS A 310 6.45 16.68 10.22
CA LYS A 310 5.38 16.66 9.22
C LYS A 310 5.74 15.88 7.95
N TYR A 311 6.93 15.30 7.87
CA TYR A 311 7.39 14.62 6.65
C TYR A 311 6.57 13.37 6.32
N HIS A 312 6.02 12.70 7.33
CA HIS A 312 5.06 11.61 7.13
C HIS A 312 3.82 12.09 6.36
N ASP A 313 3.23 13.21 6.79
CA ASP A 313 2.05 13.81 6.15
C ASP A 313 2.34 14.24 4.70
N ALA A 314 3.53 14.79 4.44
CA ALA A 314 3.95 15.12 3.08
C ALA A 314 4.02 13.86 2.18
N LEU A 315 4.56 12.75 2.70
CA LEU A 315 4.63 11.48 1.99
C LEU A 315 3.22 10.94 1.67
N GLU A 316 2.32 10.92 2.66
CA GLU A 316 0.93 10.49 2.46
C GLU A 316 0.23 11.34 1.38
N LYS A 317 0.38 12.66 1.44
CA LYS A 317 -0.18 13.55 0.40
C LYS A 317 0.41 13.28 -0.98
N MET A 318 1.72 13.00 -1.08
CA MET A 318 2.34 12.62 -2.36
C MET A 318 1.76 11.31 -2.92
N GLN A 319 1.51 10.32 -2.06
CA GLN A 319 0.84 9.08 -2.43
C GLN A 319 -0.59 9.34 -2.95
N TRP A 320 -1.34 10.23 -2.29
CA TRP A 320 -2.69 10.61 -2.71
C TRP A 320 -2.69 11.34 -4.05
N ILE A 321 -1.80 12.33 -4.22
CA ILE A 321 -1.63 13.07 -5.47
C ILE A 321 -1.34 12.10 -6.62
N PHE A 322 -0.36 11.22 -6.45
CA PHE A 322 0.00 10.25 -7.48
C PHE A 322 -1.20 9.37 -7.86
N ARG A 323 -1.87 8.79 -6.85
CA ARG A 323 -2.98 7.87 -7.06
C ARG A 323 -4.13 8.52 -7.82
N GLU A 324 -4.53 9.74 -7.42
CA GLU A 324 -5.66 10.43 -8.04
C GLU A 324 -5.30 10.92 -9.46
N LEU A 325 -4.13 11.53 -9.65
CA LEU A 325 -3.68 11.96 -11.00
C LEU A 325 -3.50 10.78 -11.96
N LYS A 326 -3.04 9.62 -11.46
CA LYS A 326 -2.97 8.39 -12.26
C LYS A 326 -4.35 7.89 -12.67
N SER A 327 -5.35 8.01 -11.78
CA SER A 327 -6.71 7.51 -12.03
C SER A 327 -7.48 8.29 -13.10
N VAL A 328 -7.11 9.55 -13.35
CA VAL A 328 -7.70 10.40 -14.41
C VAL A 328 -6.80 10.50 -15.65
N GLY A 329 -5.76 9.66 -15.74
CA GLY A 329 -4.86 9.63 -16.91
C GLY A 329 -3.92 10.83 -17.03
N HIS A 330 -3.80 11.68 -16.00
CA HIS A 330 -2.89 12.83 -16.01
C HIS A 330 -1.42 12.42 -15.88
N ILE A 331 -1.16 11.28 -15.23
CA ILE A 331 0.15 10.63 -15.21
C ILE A 331 0.11 9.45 -16.18
N SER A 332 0.73 9.59 -17.34
CA SER A 332 0.81 8.51 -18.33
C SER A 332 1.93 7.50 -18.04
N ASP A 333 2.95 7.90 -17.26
CA ASP A 333 4.14 7.08 -17.04
C ASP A 333 3.81 5.67 -16.54
N PRO A 334 4.43 4.63 -17.14
CA PRO A 334 4.21 3.27 -16.70
C PRO A 334 4.69 3.14 -15.25
N ILE A 335 3.88 2.45 -14.45
CA ILE A 335 4.28 2.14 -13.08
C ILE A 335 5.41 1.11 -13.15
N PRO A 336 6.54 1.31 -12.45
CA PRO A 336 7.60 0.31 -12.39
C PRO A 336 7.04 -1.05 -11.94
N THR A 337 7.45 -2.09 -12.65
CA THR A 337 7.05 -3.47 -12.36
C THR A 337 8.29 -4.35 -12.29
N PHE A 338 8.26 -5.33 -11.41
CA PHE A 338 9.38 -6.23 -11.15
C PHE A 338 8.92 -7.68 -11.28
N ASN A 339 9.74 -8.52 -11.87
CA ASN A 339 9.45 -9.94 -11.99
C ASN A 339 9.89 -10.66 -10.72
N LEU A 340 8.94 -10.99 -9.84
CA LEU A 340 9.18 -11.76 -8.62
C LEU A 340 8.68 -13.19 -8.86
N ASN A 341 9.59 -14.15 -9.03
CA ASN A 341 9.26 -15.58 -9.25
C ASN A 341 8.24 -15.81 -10.38
N ASN A 342 8.48 -15.22 -11.56
CA ASN A 342 7.61 -15.27 -12.75
C ASN A 342 6.28 -14.51 -12.62
N LYS A 343 6.10 -13.69 -11.58
CA LYS A 343 4.96 -12.79 -11.42
C LYS A 343 5.42 -11.36 -11.60
N LEU A 344 4.76 -10.63 -12.49
CA LEU A 344 4.99 -9.19 -12.66
C LEU A 344 4.27 -8.43 -11.54
N VAL A 345 5.02 -7.86 -10.61
CA VAL A 345 4.49 -7.13 -9.45
C VAL A 345 4.77 -5.64 -9.63
N ALA A 346 3.72 -4.83 -9.61
CA ALA A 346 3.86 -3.37 -9.62
C ALA A 346 4.49 -2.89 -8.30
N VAL A 347 5.33 -1.85 -8.37
CA VAL A 347 6.06 -1.32 -7.21
C VAL A 347 5.14 -0.95 -6.03
N TYR A 348 3.93 -0.44 -6.30
CA TYR A 348 2.96 -0.12 -5.24
C TYR A 348 2.29 -1.32 -4.58
N ASN A 349 2.48 -2.52 -5.14
CA ASN A 349 2.05 -3.79 -4.56
C ASN A 349 3.19 -4.50 -3.82
N LEU A 350 4.39 -3.92 -3.74
CA LEU A 350 5.47 -4.48 -2.95
C LEU A 350 5.15 -4.29 -1.47
N ASN A 351 5.03 -5.40 -0.76
CA ASN A 351 4.86 -5.46 0.68
C ASN A 351 5.91 -6.42 1.28
N PRO A 352 6.11 -6.38 2.60
CA PRO A 352 7.14 -7.20 3.24
C PRO A 352 6.94 -8.69 2.98
N ARG A 353 5.70 -9.18 3.05
CA ARG A 353 5.42 -10.60 2.80
C ARG A 353 5.83 -11.06 1.41
N ALA A 354 5.57 -10.26 0.38
CA ALA A 354 5.92 -10.58 -1.00
C ALA A 354 7.44 -10.71 -1.19
N LEU A 355 8.23 -9.91 -0.48
CA LEU A 355 9.70 -10.02 -0.52
C LEU A 355 10.20 -11.21 0.33
N HIS A 356 9.63 -11.43 1.51
CA HIS A 356 9.99 -12.54 2.39
C HIS A 356 9.73 -13.90 1.74
N GLU A 357 8.52 -14.15 1.22
CA GLU A 357 8.18 -15.42 0.56
C GLU A 357 9.01 -15.67 -0.71
N ALA A 358 9.57 -14.62 -1.30
CA ALA A 358 10.44 -14.71 -2.46
C ALA A 358 11.94 -14.76 -2.08
N HIS A 359 12.29 -14.76 -0.79
CA HIS A 359 13.67 -14.68 -0.27
C HIS A 359 14.47 -13.51 -0.84
N LEU A 360 13.84 -12.33 -0.89
CA LEU A 360 14.41 -11.13 -1.51
C LEU A 360 14.86 -10.11 -0.46
N THR A 361 16.12 -9.70 -0.56
CA THR A 361 16.73 -8.69 0.30
C THR A 361 17.19 -7.50 -0.54
N ALA A 362 16.92 -6.28 -0.07
CA ALA A 362 17.42 -5.08 -0.71
C ALA A 362 18.86 -4.76 -0.29
N ALA A 363 19.69 -4.38 -1.27
CA ALA A 363 20.99 -3.74 -1.02
C ALA A 363 21.11 -2.44 -1.81
N TRP A 364 21.81 -1.48 -1.22
CA TRP A 364 22.01 -0.15 -1.74
C TRP A 364 23.50 0.16 -1.81
N ILE A 365 24.04 0.25 -3.02
CA ILE A 365 25.37 0.82 -3.25
C ILE A 365 25.25 2.32 -3.18
N LYS A 366 25.86 2.89 -2.14
CA LYS A 366 25.76 4.30 -1.80
C LYS A 366 26.65 5.19 -2.68
N PRO A 367 26.40 6.51 -2.74
CA PRO A 367 27.15 7.43 -3.60
C PRO A 367 28.65 7.53 -3.31
N ASN A 368 29.05 7.31 -2.06
CA ASN A 368 30.45 7.22 -1.67
C ASN A 368 31.21 6.13 -2.44
N SER A 369 30.57 5.02 -2.82
CA SER A 369 31.19 3.96 -3.60
C SER A 369 31.61 4.43 -4.98
N ASN A 370 30.74 5.21 -5.63
CA ASN A 370 31.05 5.89 -6.90
C ASN A 370 32.18 6.89 -6.71
N ARG A 371 32.10 7.73 -5.67
CA ARG A 371 33.10 8.78 -5.43
C ARG A 371 34.50 8.22 -5.14
N MET A 372 34.58 7.06 -4.52
CA MET A 372 35.84 6.39 -4.17
C MET A 372 36.35 5.46 -5.26
N GLY A 373 35.62 5.30 -6.38
CA GLY A 373 36.00 4.40 -7.48
C GLY A 373 35.92 2.92 -7.13
N VAL A 374 35.05 2.54 -6.18
CA VAL A 374 34.89 1.16 -5.69
C VAL A 374 33.53 0.56 -6.03
N TRP A 375 32.69 1.28 -6.78
CA TRP A 375 31.35 0.86 -7.15
C TRP A 375 31.31 -0.52 -7.82
N ALA A 376 32.16 -0.76 -8.82
CA ALA A 376 32.16 -2.04 -9.54
C ALA A 376 32.53 -3.22 -8.63
N ALA A 377 33.46 -3.01 -7.69
CA ALA A 377 33.81 -4.01 -6.70
C ALA A 377 32.67 -4.24 -5.69
N ALA A 378 31.97 -3.18 -5.27
CA ALA A 378 30.82 -3.28 -4.38
C ALA A 378 29.66 -4.05 -5.04
N HIS A 379 29.42 -3.78 -6.32
CA HIS A 379 28.42 -4.46 -7.13
C HIS A 379 28.74 -5.95 -7.27
N GLU A 380 29.98 -6.28 -7.62
CA GLU A 380 30.42 -7.68 -7.74
C GLU A 380 30.34 -8.42 -6.41
N ALA A 381 30.71 -7.79 -5.30
CA ALA A 381 30.62 -8.39 -3.97
C ALA A 381 29.18 -8.81 -3.61
N ILE A 382 28.18 -8.04 -4.04
CA ILE A 382 26.77 -8.36 -3.81
C ILE A 382 26.24 -9.39 -4.80
N ARG A 383 26.64 -9.32 -6.07
CA ARG A 383 26.30 -10.30 -7.09
C ARG A 383 26.76 -11.72 -6.74
N GLN A 384 27.85 -11.84 -5.98
CA GLN A 384 28.37 -13.13 -5.49
C GLN A 384 27.53 -13.76 -4.38
N VAL A 385 26.66 -12.98 -3.70
CA VAL A 385 25.77 -13.48 -2.66
C VAL A 385 24.59 -14.24 -3.26
N GLY A 386 23.98 -13.68 -4.30
CA GLY A 386 22.83 -14.30 -4.96
C GLY A 386 22.42 -13.60 -6.25
N PRO A 387 21.47 -14.20 -7.01
CA PRO A 387 20.94 -13.61 -8.23
C PRO A 387 20.29 -12.24 -7.96
N ILE A 388 20.68 -11.23 -8.75
CA ILE A 388 20.00 -9.93 -8.76
C ILE A 388 18.71 -10.06 -9.56
N VAL A 389 17.58 -9.87 -8.89
CA VAL A 389 16.23 -9.98 -9.49
C VAL A 389 15.80 -8.67 -10.12
N ALA A 390 16.20 -7.54 -9.51
CA ALA A 390 15.96 -6.21 -10.03
C ALA A 390 17.07 -5.26 -9.59
N GLU A 391 17.41 -4.31 -10.45
CA GLU A 391 18.31 -3.22 -10.12
C GLU A 391 17.85 -1.94 -10.81
N TYR A 392 18.09 -0.79 -10.16
CA TYR A 392 17.95 0.50 -10.80
C TYR A 392 18.94 1.50 -10.19
N GLU A 393 19.32 2.49 -10.99
CA GLU A 393 20.11 3.63 -10.54
C GLU A 393 19.20 4.82 -10.27
N PHE A 394 19.55 5.61 -9.26
CA PHE A 394 18.87 6.87 -8.98
C PHE A 394 19.85 7.86 -8.35
N ASN A 395 19.55 9.15 -8.50
CA ASN A 395 20.34 10.20 -7.88
C ASN A 395 19.52 10.90 -6.79
N SER A 396 19.83 10.56 -5.54
CA SER A 396 19.17 11.12 -4.36
C SER A 396 19.49 12.61 -4.12
N GLY A 397 20.39 13.22 -4.91
CA GLY A 397 20.68 14.65 -4.88
C GLY A 397 19.89 15.49 -5.87
N ILE A 398 19.04 14.89 -6.70
CA ILE A 398 18.17 15.61 -7.62
C ILE A 398 16.77 15.67 -7.00
N SER A 399 16.19 16.86 -6.92
CA SER A 399 14.80 17.04 -6.54
C SER A 399 13.87 16.61 -7.66
N GLY A 400 12.88 15.76 -7.36
CA GLY A 400 11.75 15.54 -8.26
C GLY A 400 10.75 16.71 -8.22
N ASP A 401 9.66 16.59 -8.99
CA ASP A 401 8.59 17.61 -9.11
C ASP A 401 7.92 18.00 -7.78
N TYR A 402 8.11 17.19 -6.74
CA TYR A 402 7.58 17.38 -5.39
C TYR A 402 8.62 17.84 -4.35
N GLY A 403 9.86 18.12 -4.76
CA GLY A 403 10.95 18.56 -3.87
C GLY A 403 11.71 17.40 -3.22
N GLU A 404 13.04 17.35 -3.42
CA GLU A 404 14.06 16.42 -2.89
C GLU A 404 13.71 14.91 -2.77
N THR A 405 14.47 14.09 -3.51
CA THR A 405 14.37 12.61 -3.50
C THR A 405 14.77 12.01 -2.13
N PRO A 406 14.08 10.97 -1.64
CA PRO A 406 13.60 10.88 -0.25
C PRO A 406 14.49 10.07 0.70
N ILE A 407 15.74 10.48 0.89
CA ILE A 407 16.56 9.80 1.91
C ILE A 407 15.91 9.95 3.31
N TYR A 408 15.13 11.03 3.53
CA TYR A 408 14.37 11.23 4.78
C TYR A 408 13.39 10.10 5.10
N PHE A 409 12.83 9.44 4.08
CA PHE A 409 11.79 8.44 4.26
C PHE A 409 12.33 7.04 4.53
N THR A 410 13.63 6.82 4.33
CA THR A 410 14.20 5.48 4.34
C THR A 410 15.20 5.20 5.45
N HIS A 411 15.83 6.22 6.04
CA HIS A 411 16.77 5.96 7.14
C HIS A 411 16.87 7.11 8.16
N PRO A 412 16.69 6.86 9.47
CA PRO A 412 16.83 7.88 10.52
C PRO A 412 18.16 8.62 10.55
N HIS A 413 19.25 7.94 10.18
CA HIS A 413 20.55 8.56 10.18
C HIS A 413 20.72 9.67 9.15
N ALA A 414 19.88 9.70 8.11
CA ALA A 414 19.90 10.75 7.09
C ALA A 414 19.30 12.08 7.56
N LEU A 415 18.68 12.15 8.75
CA LEU A 415 18.16 13.40 9.32
C LEU A 415 19.26 14.37 9.73
N LYS A 416 20.47 13.86 10.04
CA LYS A 416 21.63 14.72 10.36
C LYS A 416 22.27 15.26 9.08
N PRO A 417 22.53 16.57 8.96
CA PRO A 417 23.07 17.17 7.73
C PRO A 417 24.35 16.50 7.23
N GLU A 418 25.28 16.15 8.12
CA GLU A 418 26.55 15.51 7.78
C GLU A 418 26.37 14.09 7.23
N ASN A 419 25.35 13.36 7.69
CA ASN A 419 25.05 12.01 7.23
C ASN A 419 24.24 12.05 5.94
N ARG A 420 23.29 12.99 5.83
CA ARG A 420 22.48 13.22 4.62
C ARG A 420 23.36 13.28 3.39
N ARG A 421 24.43 14.08 3.46
CA ARG A 421 25.40 14.23 2.37
C ARG A 421 25.99 12.90 1.91
N ALA A 422 26.28 11.97 2.84
CA ALA A 422 26.83 10.65 2.52
C ALA A 422 25.84 9.72 1.78
N TYR A 423 24.56 10.08 1.79
CA TYR A 423 23.49 9.38 1.07
C TYR A 423 23.07 10.13 -0.21
N THR A 424 23.55 11.36 -0.42
CA THR A 424 23.24 12.21 -1.57
C THR A 424 24.18 11.95 -2.75
N GLY A 425 23.61 11.62 -3.91
CA GLY A 425 24.34 11.41 -5.16
C GLY A 425 23.86 10.15 -5.91
N LEU A 426 24.59 9.79 -6.97
CA LEU A 426 24.29 8.61 -7.77
C LEU A 426 24.44 7.32 -6.93
N SER A 427 23.37 6.55 -6.87
CA SER A 427 23.23 5.32 -6.11
C SER A 427 22.70 4.20 -6.99
N THR A 428 22.97 2.95 -6.59
CA THR A 428 22.37 1.76 -7.21
C THR A 428 21.61 0.98 -6.14
N ILE A 429 20.35 0.68 -6.41
CA ILE A 429 19.49 -0.15 -5.55
C ILE A 429 19.31 -1.49 -6.24
N MET A 430 19.44 -2.56 -5.48
CA MET A 430 19.36 -3.94 -5.96
C MET A 430 18.41 -4.72 -5.05
N LEU A 431 17.64 -5.62 -5.65
CA LEU A 431 16.88 -6.66 -4.97
C LEU A 431 17.52 -8.01 -5.30
N ILE A 432 18.03 -8.69 -4.28
CA ILE A 432 18.84 -9.90 -4.41
C ILE A 432 18.07 -11.07 -3.82
N ASN A 433 18.08 -12.21 -4.51
CA ASN A 433 17.57 -13.47 -3.97
C ASN A 433 18.62 -14.09 -3.04
N ALA A 434 18.57 -13.69 -1.78
CA ALA A 434 19.49 -14.08 -0.71
C ALA A 434 18.91 -13.67 0.65
N ASP A 435 19.34 -14.36 1.72
CA ASP A 435 18.91 -14.02 3.08
C ASP A 435 19.57 -12.71 3.57
N PRO A 436 18.90 -11.90 4.40
CA PRO A 436 19.44 -10.64 4.91
C PRO A 436 20.81 -10.77 5.59
N GLU A 437 21.03 -11.87 6.32
CA GLU A 437 22.28 -12.15 7.01
C GLU A 437 23.47 -12.34 6.05
N GLU A 438 23.23 -12.97 4.90
CA GLU A 438 24.26 -13.21 3.88
C GLU A 438 24.68 -11.90 3.22
N VAL A 439 23.70 -11.06 2.89
CA VAL A 439 23.94 -9.73 2.31
C VAL A 439 24.67 -8.82 3.30
N ASP A 440 24.29 -8.84 4.58
CA ASP A 440 24.99 -8.05 5.62
C ASP A 440 26.42 -8.57 5.86
N LEU A 441 26.65 -9.88 5.80
CA LEU A 441 28.00 -10.45 5.88
C LEU A 441 28.89 -9.99 4.72
N ALA A 442 28.36 -10.01 3.49
CA ALA A 442 29.09 -9.52 2.31
C ALA A 442 29.42 -8.03 2.43
N LYS A 443 28.47 -7.21 2.88
CA LYS A 443 28.67 -5.78 3.19
C LYS A 443 29.74 -5.57 4.26
N LYS A 444 29.71 -6.34 5.37
CA LYS A 444 30.71 -6.27 6.45
C LYS A 444 32.10 -6.59 5.92
N LYS A 445 32.24 -7.70 5.18
CA LYS A 445 33.49 -8.12 4.54
C LYS A 445 34.03 -7.06 3.59
N PHE A 446 33.17 -6.52 2.71
CA PHE A 446 33.55 -5.47 1.76
C PHE A 446 34.05 -4.21 2.48
N ARG A 447 33.34 -3.78 3.52
CA ARG A 447 33.73 -2.62 4.33
C ARG A 447 35.07 -2.81 5.02
N ASP A 448 35.35 -3.99 5.56
CA ASP A 448 36.61 -4.28 6.25
C ASP A 448 37.80 -4.30 5.27
N GLU A 449 37.61 -4.89 4.09
CA GLU A 449 38.62 -4.94 3.04
C GLU A 449 38.94 -3.53 2.49
N TRP A 450 37.91 -2.79 2.08
CA TRP A 450 38.08 -1.48 1.46
C TRP A 450 38.35 -0.36 2.47
N GLY A 451 37.85 -0.48 3.69
CA GLY A 451 38.15 0.46 4.77
C GLY A 451 39.65 0.55 5.06
N ARG A 452 40.36 -0.59 5.03
CA ARG A 452 41.82 -0.62 5.18
C ARG A 452 42.52 0.08 4.02
N ILE A 453 42.17 -0.27 2.78
CA ILE A 453 42.79 0.28 1.56
C ILE A 453 42.64 1.82 1.49
N ILE A 454 41.49 2.34 1.92
CA ILE A 454 41.16 3.76 1.81
C ILE A 454 41.74 4.57 2.96
N SER A 455 41.76 4.03 4.20
CA SER A 455 42.42 4.69 5.34
C SER A 455 43.91 4.98 5.08
N GLN A 456 44.54 4.20 4.20
CA GLN A 456 45.92 4.38 3.77
C GLN A 456 46.09 5.42 2.64
N LYS A 457 45.03 5.73 1.87
CA LYS A 457 45.07 6.58 0.67
C LYS A 457 44.51 7.99 0.87
N SER A 458 43.49 8.16 1.71
CA SER A 458 42.80 9.45 1.88
C SER A 458 42.95 9.92 3.33
N GLY A 459 43.69 11.00 3.56
CA GLY A 459 43.89 11.61 4.88
C GLY A 459 42.58 12.13 5.48
N LEU A 460 41.79 11.24 6.07
CA LEU A 460 40.55 11.45 6.85
C LEU A 460 39.48 12.37 6.23
N SER A 461 39.63 12.78 4.96
CA SER A 461 38.78 13.75 4.27
C SER A 461 38.62 13.34 2.81
N ILE A 462 37.39 13.33 2.31
CA ILE A 462 37.03 12.87 0.97
C ILE A 462 36.36 14.03 0.22
N PRO A 463 36.87 14.49 -0.94
CA PRO A 463 36.18 15.46 -1.76
C PRO A 463 34.80 14.94 -2.20
N TRP A 464 33.75 15.74 -2.06
CA TRP A 464 32.37 15.32 -2.35
C TRP A 464 31.82 15.89 -3.66
N PHE A 465 30.57 15.56 -3.99
CA PHE A 465 29.90 16.00 -5.23
C PHE A 465 29.66 17.52 -5.28
N ASP A 466 29.52 18.16 -4.12
CA ASP A 466 29.30 19.61 -3.97
C ASP A 466 30.62 20.41 -3.95
N GLY A 467 31.77 19.75 -4.20
CA GLY A 467 33.09 20.37 -4.16
C GLY A 467 33.67 20.58 -2.76
N THR A 468 32.88 20.39 -1.70
CA THR A 468 33.38 20.43 -0.31
C THR A 468 33.81 19.03 0.14
N SER A 469 34.63 18.92 1.18
CA SER A 469 35.05 17.62 1.69
C SER A 469 34.14 17.09 2.80
N LEU A 470 33.96 15.78 2.85
CA LEU A 470 33.36 15.07 3.97
C LEU A 470 34.43 14.42 4.83
N ARG A 471 34.30 14.60 6.15
CA ARG A 471 35.19 13.93 7.11
C ARG A 471 34.86 12.44 7.17
N TRP A 472 35.91 11.64 7.28
CA TRP A 472 35.82 10.20 7.44
C TRP A 472 35.04 9.84 8.71
N ASN A 473 33.95 9.10 8.54
CA ASN A 473 33.13 8.54 9.62
C ASN A 473 32.45 7.25 9.15
N ARG A 474 31.83 6.51 10.08
CA ARG A 474 31.20 5.21 9.81
C ARG A 474 30.09 5.22 8.75
N PHE A 475 29.42 6.36 8.54
CA PHE A 475 28.35 6.51 7.54
C PHE A 475 28.91 6.81 6.14
N VAL A 476 30.03 7.54 6.08
CA VAL A 476 30.79 7.86 4.86
C VAL A 476 31.58 6.64 4.37
N THR A 477 31.95 5.70 5.24
CA THR A 477 32.64 4.45 4.85
C THR A 477 31.71 3.26 4.67
N ASN A 478 30.41 3.45 4.91
CA ASN A 478 29.43 2.43 4.57
C ASN A 478 29.12 2.53 3.07
N TYR A 479 29.85 1.77 2.25
CA TYR A 479 29.72 1.73 0.78
C TYR A 479 28.46 1.03 0.31
N ILE A 480 28.05 0.03 1.09
CA ILE A 480 26.87 -0.78 0.84
C ILE A 480 25.99 -0.68 2.07
N HIS A 481 24.72 -0.36 1.87
CA HIS A 481 23.68 -0.51 2.88
C HIS A 481 22.84 -1.73 2.52
N SER A 482 22.40 -2.48 3.52
CA SER A 482 21.60 -3.70 3.37
C SER A 482 20.39 -3.54 4.26
N ALA A 483 19.26 -4.13 3.85
CA ALA A 483 18.11 -4.28 4.73
C ALA A 483 18.33 -5.43 5.72
N ASP A 484 17.80 -5.28 6.93
CA ASP A 484 17.85 -6.30 7.98
C ASP A 484 16.67 -7.29 7.89
N ASN A 485 15.58 -6.90 7.21
CA ASN A 485 14.39 -7.74 7.00
C ASN A 485 13.60 -7.31 5.75
N ALA A 486 12.48 -7.99 5.50
CA ALA A 486 11.65 -7.73 4.33
C ALA A 486 10.96 -6.35 4.38
N ALA A 487 10.58 -5.86 5.56
CA ALA A 487 9.98 -4.53 5.70
C ALA A 487 10.97 -3.41 5.33
N GLU A 488 12.19 -3.51 5.84
CA GLU A 488 13.26 -2.59 5.46
C GLU A 488 13.67 -2.76 3.99
N SER A 489 13.58 -3.98 3.45
CA SER A 489 13.81 -4.22 2.02
C SER A 489 12.82 -3.47 1.15
N VAL A 490 11.53 -3.43 1.51
CA VAL A 490 10.52 -2.61 0.81
C VAL A 490 10.89 -1.13 0.87
N VAL A 491 11.22 -0.61 2.05
CA VAL A 491 11.58 0.80 2.25
C VAL A 491 12.80 1.20 1.41
N HIS A 492 13.85 0.37 1.40
CA HIS A 492 15.06 0.63 0.63
C HIS A 492 14.88 0.45 -0.86
N PHE A 493 14.16 -0.59 -1.28
CA PHE A 493 13.92 -0.88 -2.69
C PHE A 493 12.97 0.12 -3.36
N THR A 494 12.13 0.79 -2.59
CA THR A 494 11.22 1.84 -3.10
C THR A 494 11.77 3.25 -2.89
N LEU A 495 13.06 3.39 -2.55
CA LEU A 495 13.69 4.67 -2.24
C LEU A 495 13.60 5.70 -3.38
N ALA A 496 13.57 5.28 -4.65
CA ALA A 496 13.34 6.21 -5.76
C ALA A 496 11.85 6.54 -5.99
N TYR A 497 10.95 5.79 -5.36
CA TYR A 497 9.51 5.83 -5.56
C TYR A 497 8.75 5.85 -4.21
N PRO A 498 9.05 6.79 -3.30
CA PRO A 498 8.48 6.76 -1.96
C PRO A 498 6.95 6.92 -1.96
N HIS A 499 6.44 7.68 -2.92
CA HIS A 499 5.02 7.90 -3.18
C HIS A 499 4.30 6.63 -3.70
N LEU A 500 5.04 5.55 -3.94
CA LEU A 500 4.52 4.22 -4.26
C LEU A 500 4.80 3.21 -3.15
N SER A 501 5.53 3.55 -2.10
CA SER A 501 5.85 2.59 -1.04
C SER A 501 4.67 2.39 -0.10
N LEU A 502 4.30 1.13 0.14
CA LEU A 502 3.27 0.77 1.12
C LEU A 502 3.76 0.96 2.57
N VAL A 503 5.05 0.73 2.80
CA VAL A 503 5.71 0.76 4.11
C VAL A 503 6.75 1.87 4.11
N ASN A 504 6.82 2.63 5.19
CA ASN A 504 7.82 3.68 5.38
C ASN A 504 8.39 3.60 6.80
N ARG A 505 9.38 4.43 7.13
CA ARG A 505 10.00 4.45 8.47
C ARG A 505 9.07 4.78 9.64
N TRP A 506 7.90 5.35 9.37
CA TRP A 506 6.87 5.60 10.39
C TRP A 506 5.92 4.43 10.53
N SER A 507 6.05 3.39 9.71
CA SER A 507 5.27 2.16 9.84
C SER A 507 5.86 1.24 10.91
N TYR A 508 5.02 0.63 11.74
CA TYR A 508 5.43 -0.46 12.60
C TYR A 508 5.78 -1.70 11.75
N PRO A 509 7.03 -2.19 11.75
CA PRO A 509 7.40 -3.33 10.94
C PRO A 509 6.75 -4.58 11.49
N HIS A 510 6.19 -5.41 10.62
CA HIS A 510 5.65 -6.70 11.05
C HIS A 510 6.80 -7.55 11.65
N PRO A 511 6.72 -7.96 12.93
CA PRO A 511 7.88 -8.48 13.66
C PRO A 511 8.36 -9.87 13.20
N ASN A 512 7.48 -10.63 12.53
CA ASN A 512 7.75 -12.00 12.08
C ASN A 512 7.51 -12.19 10.57
N LEU A 513 7.56 -11.12 9.77
CA LEU A 513 7.44 -11.20 8.30
C LEU A 513 8.79 -11.07 7.64
#